data_AF-A0A086QAU6-F1
#
_entry.id   AF-A0A086QAU6-F1
#
_cell.length_a   1.000
_cell.length_b   1.000
_cell.length_c   1.000
_cell.angle_alpha   90.00
_cell.angle_beta   90.00
_cell.angle_gamma   90.00
#
_symmetry.space_group_name_H-M   'P 1'
#
loop_
_entity.id
_entity.type
_entity.pdbx_description
1 polymer ?
#
loop_
_entity_poly.entity_id
_entity_poly.type
_entity_poly.pdbx_seq_one_letter_code
_entity_poly.pdbx_strand_id
1 'polypeptide(L)'
;VGPSKGRGPLLAKFAPVGFKKGFGAIGLGRHTKKGFFIINTMLVPMFKVPDLSNCKLKCYVAPDTYRIVQQSFNKRELDDGEDF
;
A
#
# COMPACT_ATOMS: atom_id res chain seq x y z
N VAL A 1 36.37 12.01 16.08
CA VAL A 1 34.91 12.09 15.84
C VAL A 1 34.71 12.51 14.39
N GLY A 2 34.14 11.64 13.54
CA GLY A 2 34.12 11.84 12.08
C GLY A 2 33.04 12.81 11.60
N PRO A 3 33.21 13.42 10.40
CA PRO A 3 32.43 14.55 9.88
C PRO A 3 30.93 14.28 9.60
N SER A 4 30.42 13.08 9.89
CA SER A 4 29.04 12.66 9.64
C SER A 4 28.14 12.62 10.89
N LYS A 5 28.68 12.81 12.10
CA LYS A 5 27.88 12.72 13.34
C LYS A 5 27.10 14.01 13.60
N GLY A 6 25.94 14.16 12.95
CA GLY A 6 24.95 15.19 13.31
C GLY A 6 24.03 15.69 12.19
N ARG A 7 24.35 15.44 10.90
CA ARG A 7 23.57 15.96 9.76
C ARG A 7 22.43 15.05 9.29
N GLY A 8 22.23 13.90 9.95
CA GLY A 8 21.24 12.91 9.52
C GLY A 8 21.60 12.24 8.20
N PRO A 9 20.70 11.40 7.65
CA PRO A 9 20.91 10.73 6.37
C PRO A 9 20.93 11.75 5.21
N LEU A 10 21.66 11.43 4.14
CA LEU A 10 21.71 12.28 2.95
C LEU A 10 20.36 12.27 2.23
N LEU A 11 19.59 13.35 2.37
CA LEU A 11 18.33 13.54 1.67
C LEU A 11 18.55 14.23 0.32
N ALA A 12 17.66 13.97 -0.64
CA ALA A 12 17.67 14.61 -1.95
C ALA A 12 17.64 16.16 -1.88
N LYS A 13 17.16 16.74 -0.78
CA LYS A 13 17.13 18.20 -0.54
C LYS A 13 18.52 18.78 -0.28
N PHE A 14 19.39 18.04 0.38
CA PHE A 14 20.74 18.46 0.76
C PHE A 14 21.82 17.94 -0.19
N ALA A 15 21.42 17.16 -1.19
CA ALA A 15 22.32 16.65 -2.23
C ALA A 15 22.69 17.73 -3.25
N PRO A 16 23.94 17.74 -3.77
CA PRO A 16 24.36 18.63 -4.83
C PRO A 16 23.54 18.40 -6.12
N VAL A 17 23.60 19.37 -7.04
CA VAL A 17 22.94 19.28 -8.35
C VAL A 17 23.50 18.06 -9.10
N GLY A 18 22.62 17.18 -9.60
CA GLY A 18 22.98 15.92 -10.25
C GLY A 18 22.91 14.67 -9.35
N PHE A 19 22.86 14.82 -8.02
CA PHE A 19 22.73 13.70 -7.08
C PHE A 19 21.36 13.64 -6.38
N LYS A 20 20.39 14.43 -6.84
CA LYS A 20 19.04 14.48 -6.27
C LYS A 20 18.22 13.25 -6.69
N LYS A 21 18.27 12.20 -5.88
CA LYS A 21 17.63 10.90 -6.15
C LYS A 21 16.08 10.89 -6.05
N GLY A 22 15.47 11.82 -5.32
CA GLY A 22 14.03 11.80 -5.01
C GLY A 22 13.67 10.94 -3.79
N PHE A 23 12.37 10.68 -3.57
CA PHE A 23 11.84 9.99 -2.38
C PHE A 23 10.86 8.88 -2.75
N GLY A 24 11.27 7.61 -2.61
CA GLY A 24 10.40 6.42 -2.50
C GLY A 24 9.30 6.22 -3.57
N ALA A 25 9.25 7.05 -4.61
CA ALA A 25 8.15 7.07 -5.56
C ALA A 25 8.24 5.86 -6.50
N ILE A 26 7.10 5.23 -6.73
CA ILE A 26 6.96 4.10 -7.65
C ILE A 26 7.04 4.63 -9.09
N GLY A 27 7.73 3.89 -9.96
CA GLY A 27 7.84 4.23 -11.37
C GLY A 27 6.51 4.01 -12.10
N LEU A 28 5.89 5.10 -12.59
CA LEU A 28 4.61 5.06 -13.31
C LEU A 28 4.75 4.96 -14.84
N GLY A 29 5.98 4.96 -15.36
CA GLY A 29 6.22 5.07 -16.78
C GLY A 29 7.68 5.34 -17.09
N ARG A 30 7.94 6.00 -18.23
CA ARG A 30 9.30 6.26 -18.70
C ARG A 30 9.47 7.65 -19.29
N HIS A 31 10.69 8.17 -19.20
CA HIS A 31 11.10 9.34 -19.95
C HIS A 31 11.32 9.00 -21.43
N THR A 32 10.99 9.96 -22.29
CA THR A 32 11.27 9.95 -23.73
C THR A 32 12.64 10.55 -24.00
N LYS A 33 13.16 10.33 -25.22
CA LYS A 33 14.43 10.91 -25.67
C LYS A 33 14.47 12.45 -25.59
N LYS A 34 13.32 13.13 -25.70
CA LYS A 34 13.21 14.60 -25.63
C LYS A 34 12.81 15.14 -24.25
N GLY A 35 12.89 14.32 -23.20
CA GLY A 35 12.62 14.75 -21.82
C GLY A 35 11.15 14.74 -21.40
N PHE A 36 10.19 14.50 -22.31
CA PHE A 36 8.79 14.23 -21.93
C PHE A 36 8.68 12.93 -21.13
N PHE A 37 7.62 12.78 -20.34
CA PHE A 37 7.32 11.55 -19.59
C PHE A 37 6.02 10.92 -20.10
N ILE A 38 6.05 9.62 -20.42
CA ILE A 38 4.87 8.86 -20.82
C ILE A 38 4.46 7.96 -19.66
N ILE A 39 3.23 8.14 -19.19
CA ILE A 39 2.63 7.35 -18.12
C ILE A 39 2.04 6.07 -18.72
N ASN A 40 2.33 4.92 -18.11
CA ASN A 40 1.66 3.67 -18.42
C ASN A 40 0.48 3.50 -17.45
N THR A 41 -0.75 3.53 -17.97
CA THR A 41 -1.97 3.44 -17.16
C THR A 41 -2.09 2.13 -16.39
N MET A 42 -1.44 1.05 -16.83
CA MET A 42 -1.42 -0.22 -16.11
C MET A 42 -0.58 -0.20 -14.83
N LEU A 43 0.41 0.70 -14.74
CA LEU A 43 1.26 0.85 -13.56
C LEU A 43 0.63 1.78 -12.51
N VAL A 44 -0.43 2.50 -12.89
CA VAL A 44 -1.18 3.34 -11.96
C VAL A 44 -2.05 2.44 -11.09
N PRO A 45 -1.86 2.41 -9.77
CA PRO A 45 -2.65 1.57 -8.90
C PRO A 45 -4.12 2.01 -8.93
N MET A 46 -5.01 1.09 -9.26
CA MET A 46 -6.45 1.30 -9.24
C MET A 46 -7.03 0.71 -7.96
N PHE A 47 -7.42 1.56 -7.03
CA PHE A 47 -8.08 1.12 -5.80
C PHE A 47 -9.53 0.74 -6.10
N LYS A 48 -9.85 -0.55 -5.97
CA LYS A 48 -11.22 -1.05 -6.07
C LYS A 48 -11.95 -0.75 -4.76
N VAL A 49 -12.74 0.32 -4.75
CA VAL A 49 -13.53 0.72 -3.59
C VAL A 49 -14.95 0.19 -3.76
N PRO A 50 -15.46 -0.64 -2.82
CA PRO A 50 -16.83 -1.13 -2.86
C PRO A 50 -17.82 -0.03 -2.45
N ASP A 51 -19.08 -0.15 -2.87
CA ASP A 51 -20.15 0.68 -2.34
C ASP A 51 -20.48 0.27 -0.89
N LEU A 52 -20.49 1.25 0.01
CA LEU A 52 -20.71 1.07 1.45
C LEU A 52 -22.01 1.72 1.94
N SER A 53 -22.88 2.19 1.03
CA SER A 53 -24.09 2.95 1.38
C SER A 53 -25.01 2.22 2.39
N ASN A 54 -25.04 0.89 2.35
CA ASN A 54 -25.84 0.05 3.27
C ASN A 54 -24.98 -0.84 4.19
N CYS A 55 -23.74 -0.44 4.48
CA CYS A 55 -22.87 -1.20 5.37
C CYS A 55 -23.31 -1.06 6.84
N LYS A 56 -23.84 -2.15 7.41
CA LYS A 56 -24.27 -2.21 8.83
C LYS A 56 -23.10 -2.25 9.80
N LEU A 57 -21.96 -2.80 9.37
CA LEU A 57 -20.76 -2.94 10.20
C LEU A 57 -20.13 -1.57 10.48
N LYS A 58 -19.56 -1.42 11.67
CA LYS A 58 -18.85 -0.22 12.12
C LYS A 58 -17.41 -0.57 12.44
N CYS A 59 -16.54 0.45 12.51
CA CYS A 59 -15.12 0.27 12.82
C CYS A 59 -14.87 -0.26 14.25
N TYR A 60 -15.86 -0.11 15.14
CA TYR A 60 -15.77 -0.53 16.54
C TYR A 60 -16.95 -1.42 16.92
N VAL A 61 -16.72 -2.25 17.93
CA VAL A 61 -17.70 -3.17 18.52
C VAL A 61 -18.06 -2.66 19.91
N ALA A 62 -19.32 -2.85 20.32
CA ALA A 62 -19.77 -2.47 21.65
C ALA A 62 -19.06 -3.30 22.74
N PRO A 63 -18.73 -2.71 23.91
CA PRO A 63 -18.05 -3.45 24.99
C PRO A 63 -18.84 -4.67 25.50
N ASP A 64 -20.17 -4.62 25.40
CA ASP A 64 -21.08 -5.60 25.95
C ASP A 64 -21.30 -6.83 25.04
N THR A 65 -20.64 -6.89 23.87
CA THR A 65 -20.74 -8.07 23.00
C THR A 65 -20.06 -9.29 23.64
N TYR A 66 -20.73 -10.45 23.58
CA TYR A 66 -20.19 -11.70 24.12
C TYR A 66 -18.89 -12.11 23.42
N ARG A 67 -17.93 -12.61 24.21
CA ARG A 67 -16.66 -13.10 23.68
C ARG A 67 -16.82 -14.55 23.25
N ILE A 68 -16.55 -14.80 21.98
CA ILE A 68 -16.51 -16.16 21.43
C ILE A 68 -15.07 -16.67 21.53
N VAL A 69 -14.87 -17.91 21.97
CA VAL A 69 -13.56 -18.59 21.89
C VAL A 69 -13.20 -18.71 20.42
N GLN A 70 -12.08 -18.11 20.00
CA GLN A 70 -11.64 -18.16 18.60
C GLN A 70 -11.52 -19.62 18.15
N GLN A 71 -12.39 -20.02 17.22
CA GLN A 71 -12.26 -21.30 16.53
C GLN A 71 -11.31 -21.08 15.36
N SER A 72 -10.24 -21.88 15.29
CA SER A 72 -9.36 -21.89 14.13
C SER A 72 -10.10 -22.52 12.96
N PHE A 73 -10.23 -21.77 11.86
CA PHE A 73 -10.91 -22.24 10.67
C PHE A 73 -10.06 -23.34 9.99
N ASN A 74 -10.56 -24.59 9.96
CA ASN A 74 -9.93 -25.69 9.23
C ASN A 74 -10.55 -25.80 7.83
N LYS A 75 -9.74 -25.59 6.79
CA LYS A 75 -10.15 -25.57 5.38
C LYS A 75 -10.83 -26.86 4.87
N ARG A 76 -10.80 -27.94 5.64
CA ARG A 76 -11.33 -29.27 5.25
C ARG A 76 -12.86 -29.36 5.30
N GLU A 77 -13.55 -28.39 5.87
CA GLU A 77 -15.01 -28.41 6.10
C GLU A 77 -15.81 -27.68 5.00
N LEU A 78 -15.20 -27.39 3.84
CA LEU A 78 -15.84 -26.61 2.75
C LEU A 78 -16.23 -27.44 1.51
N ASP A 79 -15.87 -28.72 1.44
CA ASP A 79 -16.27 -29.63 0.35
C ASP A 79 -17.61 -30.33 0.71
N ASP A 80 -18.64 -29.55 1.03
CA ASP A 80 -20.02 -30.05 0.97
C ASP A 80 -20.50 -29.81 -0.47
N GLY A 81 -20.09 -30.74 -1.35
CA GLY A 81 -20.21 -30.60 -2.80
C GLY A 81 -21.63 -30.30 -3.30
N GLU A 82 -21.71 -29.29 -4.14
CA GLU A 82 -22.55 -29.30 -5.34
C GLU A 82 -21.72 -28.76 -6.51
N ASP A 83 -21.15 -29.69 -7.28
CA ASP A 83 -20.69 -29.45 -8.64
C ASP A 83 -21.93 -29.30 -9.54
N PHE A 84 -22.09 -28.13 -10.17
CA PHE A 84 -22.94 -27.95 -11.35
C PHE A 84 -22.11 -27.33 -12.48
#